data_AF-A0A838NXN4-F1
#
_entry.id   AF-A0A838NXN4-F1
#
_cell.length_a   1.000
_cell.length_b   1.000
_cell.length_c   1.000
_cell.angle_alpha   90.00
_cell.angle_beta   90.00
_cell.angle_gamma   90.00
#
_symmetry.space_group_name_H-M   'P 1'
#
loop_
_entity.id
_entity.type
_entity.pdbx_description
1 polymer ?
#
loop_
_entity_poly.entity_id
_entity_poly.type
_entity_poly.pdbx_seq_one_letter_code
_entity_poly.pdbx_strand_id
1 'polypeptide(L)' 'MATLYPPYIIERSSRGERTYDIFSRLLMDRIVFLGAPINDDVANIIIAQL' A
#
# COMPACT_ATOMS: atom_id res chain seq x y z
N MET A 1 9.77 14.71 14.23
CA MET A 1 9.08 14.36 12.97
C MET A 1 8.01 13.34 13.32
N ALA A 2 6.73 13.61 13.05
CA ALA A 2 5.68 12.64 13.31
C ALA A 2 5.76 11.53 12.26
N THR A 3 6.19 10.34 12.65
CA THR A 3 6.08 9.15 11.80
C THR A 3 4.62 8.75 11.75
N LEU A 4 3.93 9.17 10.68
CA LEU A 4 2.56 8.74 10.43
C LEU A 4 2.61 7.26 10.06
N TYR A 5 2.24 6.39 11.01
CA TYR A 5 2.10 4.97 10.73
C TYR A 5 0.86 4.78 9.87
N PRO A 6 0.97 4.19 8.67
CA PRO A 6 -0.20 3.85 7.88
C PRO A 6 -1.11 2.94 8.71
N PRO A 7 -2.43 3.18 8.73
CA PRO A 7 -3.35 2.29 9.43
C PRO A 7 -3.25 0.88 8.85
N TYR A 8 -3.33 -0.12 9.74
CA TYR A 8 -3.35 -1.53 9.36
C TYR A 8 -4.80 -2.04 9.30
N ILE A 9 -5.09 -2.88 8.33
CA ILE A 9 -6.36 -3.57 8.14
C ILE A 9 -6.16 -5.04 8.47
N ILE A 10 -7.10 -5.60 9.25
CA ILE A 10 -7.17 -7.03 9.54
C ILE A 10 -8.30 -7.61 8.71
N GLU A 11 -7.97 -8.46 7.74
CA GLU A 11 -8.93 -9.16 6.90
C GLU A 11 -9.14 -10.57 7.46
N ARG A 12 -10.39 -10.86 7.86
CA ARG A 12 -10.77 -12.16 8.41
C ARG A 12 -11.36 -13.03 7.32
N SER A 13 -10.71 -14.15 7.02
CA SER A 13 -11.23 -15.18 6.11
C SER A 13 -11.50 -16.48 6.86
N SER A 14 -12.24 -17.40 6.25
CA SER A 14 -12.47 -18.75 6.80
C SER A 14 -11.19 -19.57 6.98
N ARG A 15 -10.07 -19.15 6.36
CA ARG A 15 -8.74 -19.78 6.48
C ARG A 15 -7.81 -19.08 7.48
N GLY A 16 -8.28 -18.03 8.17
CA GLY A 16 -7.51 -17.27 9.16
C GLY A 16 -7.54 -15.75 8.95
N GLU A 17 -6.83 -15.04 9.81
CA GLU A 17 -6.65 -13.59 9.75
C GLU A 17 -5.38 -13.23 8.98
N ARG A 18 -5.45 -12.22 8.11
CA ARG A 18 -4.28 -11.60 7.48
C ARG A 18 -4.28 -10.11 7.76
N THR A 19 -3.10 -9.59 8.10
CA THR A 19 -2.91 -8.16 8.37
C THR A 19 -2.20 -7.52 7.19
N TYR A 20 -2.73 -6.42 6.72
CA TYR A 20 -2.19 -5.61 5.63
C TYR A 20 -2.06 -4.16 6.09
N ASP A 21 -1.08 -3.42 5.60
CA ASP A 21 -1.20 -1.97 5.62
C ASP A 21 -2.25 -1.53 4.58
N ILE A 22 -2.81 -0.33 4.77
CA ILE A 22 -3.85 0.22 3.88
C ILE A 22 -3.41 0.26 2.41
N PHE A 23 -2.15 0.59 2.11
CA PHE A 23 -1.68 0.72 0.73
C PHE A 23 -1.57 -0.65 0.07
N SER A 24 -1.05 -1.65 0.78
CA SER A 24 -1.02 -3.03 0.29
C SER A 24 -2.43 -3.58 0.02
N ARG A 25 -3.41 -3.27 0.89
CA ARG A 25 -4.80 -3.73 0.68
C ARG A 25 -5.43 -3.10 -0.56
N LEU A 26 -5.15 -1.83 -0.83
CA LEU A 26 -5.65 -1.11 -2.01
C LEU A 26 -4.94 -1.54 -3.29
N LEU A 27 -3.64 -1.88 -3.21
CA LEU A 27 -2.90 -2.44 -4.35
C LEU A 27 -3.48 -3.79 -4.80
N MET A 28 -3.99 -4.62 -3.88
CA MET A 28 -4.73 -5.84 -4.23
C MET A 28 -5.98 -5.57 -5.07
N ASP A 29 -6.64 -4.44 -4.82
CA ASP A 29 -7.78 -3.95 -5.62
C ASP A 29 -7.33 -3.15 -6.86
N ARG A 30 -6.05 -3.21 -7.21
CA ARG A 30 -5.40 -2.51 -8.34
C ARG A 30 -5.46 -0.98 -8.24
N ILE A 31 -5.42 -0.45 -7.02
CA ILE A 31 -5.37 0.99 -6.75
C ILE A 31 -3.94 1.38 -6.38
N VAL A 32 -3.35 2.28 -7.16
CA VAL A 32 -1.98 2.82 -6.96
C VAL A 32 -2.06 4.30 -6.57
N PHE A 33 -1.24 4.72 -5.61
CA PHE A 33 -1.20 6.11 -5.13
C PHE A 33 0.12 6.79 -5.53
N LEU A 34 0.01 7.98 -6.13
CA LEU A 34 1.11 8.91 -6.32
C LEU A 34 0.88 10.13 -5.42
N GLY A 35 1.43 10.09 -4.21
CA GLY A 35 1.31 11.17 -3.22
C GLY A 35 2.57 12.02 -3.05
N ALA A 36 3.65 11.70 -3.77
CA ALA A 36 4.94 12.37 -3.69
C ALA A 36 5.30 13.00 -5.05
N PRO A 37 6.20 14.01 -5.08
CA PRO A 37 6.77 14.50 -6.33
C PRO A 37 7.38 13.38 -7.15
N ILE A 38 7.24 13.48 -8.48
CA ILE A 38 7.79 12.47 -9.40
C ILE A 38 9.30 12.65 -9.48
N ASN A 39 10.01 11.57 -9.20
CA ASN A 39 11.43 11.39 -9.46
C ASN A 39 11.68 9.93 -9.89
N ASP A 40 12.92 9.59 -10.23
CA ASP A 40 13.27 8.27 -10.75
C ASP A 40 12.91 7.14 -9.77
N ASP A 41 13.11 7.34 -8.47
CA ASP A 41 12.79 6.35 -7.44
C ASP A 41 11.27 6.10 -7.34
N VAL A 42 10.47 7.16 -7.28
CA VAL A 42 9.02 7.08 -7.22
C VAL A 42 8.46 6.46 -8.51
N ALA A 43 9.02 6.83 -9.66
CA ALA A 43 8.63 6.27 -10.95
C ALA A 43 8.88 4.76 -11.01
N ASN A 44 10.07 4.31 -10.58
CA ASN A 44 10.41 2.89 -10.53
C ASN A 44 9.47 2.10 -9.61
N ILE A 45 9.11 2.65 -8.45
CA ILE A 45 8.16 2.01 -7.51
C ILE A 45 6.77 1.89 -8.13
N ILE A 46 6.27 2.92 -8.82
CA ILE A 46 4.96 2.88 -9.48
C ILE A 46 4.96 1.85 -10.61
N ILE A 47 6.01 1.81 -11.44
CA ILE A 47 6.12 0.82 -12.52
C ILE A 47 6.10 -0.61 -11.96
N ALA A 48 6.75 -0.85 -10.82
CA ALA A 48 6.75 -2.16 -10.17
C ALA A 48 5.38 -2.58 -9.59
N GLN A 49 4.44 -1.63 -9.44
CA GLN A 49 3.08 -1.88 -8.95
C GLN A 49 2.07 -2.16 -10.07
N LEU A 50 2.45 -1.97 -11.35
CA LEU A 50 1.64 -2.24 -12.54
C LEU A 50 1.73 -3.71 -12.99
#